data_AF-C9PSS9-F1
#
_entry.id   AF-C9PSS9-F1
#
_cell.length_a   1.000
_cell.length_b   1.000
_cell.length_c   1.000
_cell.angle_alpha   90.00
_cell.angle_beta   90.00
_cell.angle_gamma   90.00
#
_symmetry.space_group_name_H-M   'P 1'
#
loop_
_entity.id
_entity.type
_entity.pdbx_description
1 polymer ?
#
loop_
_entity_poly.entity_id
_entity_poly.type
_entity_poly.pdbx_seq_one_letter_code
_entity_poly.pdbx_strand_id
1 'polypeptide(L)'
;AKFATQNYIAGRDAQTGTLSTPLYENVYFVHHPKANNIVSELLIAGYQKWTASEDNSVKQAIDILKDKGNSQQGLYLGSHSRGTLTISNALQTLYPDKQNVGLLANTTLKMVGPAANVSKADNILNYLQGKGEDRMSKEGAILIENSQHDTVGSSLFIGNNPYTINLNTLKKNKYTLLKDIVSNSSLSSHNCYGLGQKQCEFDGYRTNKDNRIMQPEKTIFELNNETQRIEHEN
;
A
#
# COMPACT_ATOMS: atom_id res chain seq x y z
N ALA A 1 -3.75 16.49 0.90
CA ALA A 1 -3.01 15.89 2.03
C ALA A 1 -1.52 15.88 1.68
N LYS A 2 -0.62 16.26 2.60
CA LYS A 2 0.85 16.29 2.39
C LYS A 2 1.42 14.92 1.94
N PHE A 3 0.63 13.86 2.11
CA PHE A 3 0.95 12.45 1.90
C PHE A 3 0.25 11.82 0.66
N ALA A 4 -0.61 12.58 -0.03
CA ALA A 4 -1.30 12.08 -1.22
C ALA A 4 -0.38 11.91 -2.45
N THR A 5 0.81 12.51 -2.42
CA THR A 5 1.80 12.45 -3.51
C THR A 5 2.43 11.07 -3.67
N GLN A 6 2.20 10.15 -2.73
CA GLN A 6 2.66 8.76 -2.79
C GLN A 6 1.61 7.81 -3.41
N ASN A 7 0.40 8.30 -3.68
CA ASN A 7 -0.56 7.59 -4.53
C ASN A 7 -0.33 7.99 -5.98
N TYR A 8 -0.16 7.01 -6.86
CA TYR A 8 0.12 7.27 -8.27
C TYR A 8 -0.43 6.17 -9.16
N ILE A 9 -0.72 6.54 -10.41
CA ILE A 9 -1.23 5.63 -11.43
C ILE A 9 -0.34 5.74 -12.67
N ALA A 10 0.22 4.62 -13.09
CA ALA A 10 1.05 4.55 -14.28
C ALA A 10 0.63 3.39 -15.19
N GLY A 11 0.82 3.57 -16.49
CA GLY A 11 0.74 2.51 -17.49
C GLY A 11 2.15 2.07 -17.88
N ARG A 12 2.25 0.87 -18.45
CA ARG A 12 3.46 0.44 -19.16
C ARG A 12 3.47 1.08 -20.54
N ASP A 13 4.60 1.66 -20.87
CA ASP A 13 4.87 2.13 -22.22
C ASP A 13 4.84 0.94 -23.20
N ALA A 14 4.09 1.07 -24.28
CA ALA A 14 3.82 -0.02 -25.21
C ALA A 14 5.06 -0.47 -26.02
N GLN A 15 6.12 0.34 -26.06
CA GLN A 15 7.32 0.10 -26.88
C GLN A 15 8.46 -0.48 -26.04
N THR A 16 8.57 -0.03 -24.79
CA THR A 16 9.69 -0.36 -23.89
C THR A 16 9.28 -1.28 -22.75
N GLY A 17 7.98 -1.43 -22.47
CA GLY A 17 7.45 -2.17 -21.33
C GLY A 17 7.71 -1.52 -19.97
N THR A 18 8.34 -0.32 -19.97
CA THR A 18 8.71 0.42 -18.76
C THR A 18 7.51 1.13 -18.15
N LEU A 19 7.46 1.20 -16.82
CA LEU A 19 6.44 1.93 -16.06
C LEU A 19 6.74 3.44 -16.09
N SER A 20 6.52 4.08 -17.23
CA SER A 20 6.95 5.46 -17.48
C SER A 20 5.85 6.38 -17.99
N THR A 21 4.66 5.86 -18.30
CA THR A 21 3.53 6.70 -18.72
C THR A 21 2.68 7.06 -17.49
N PRO A 22 2.77 8.29 -16.95
CA PRO A 22 1.86 8.72 -15.90
C PRO A 22 0.43 8.75 -16.47
N LEU A 23 -0.45 7.91 -15.95
CA LEU A 23 -1.88 7.99 -16.28
C LEU A 23 -2.53 9.07 -15.43
N TYR A 24 -2.09 9.21 -14.18
CA TYR A 24 -2.51 10.28 -13.27
C TYR A 24 -1.40 10.57 -12.24
N GLU A 25 -0.96 11.82 -12.15
CA GLU A 25 -0.10 12.32 -11.06
C GLU A 25 -0.99 12.98 -9.99
N ASN A 26 -0.80 12.62 -8.72
CA ASN A 26 -1.55 13.13 -7.57
C ASN A 26 -3.02 12.64 -7.44
N VAL A 27 -3.26 11.33 -7.56
CA VAL A 27 -4.61 10.78 -7.32
C VAL A 27 -4.94 10.84 -5.83
N TYR A 28 -5.97 11.62 -5.51
CA TYR A 28 -6.47 11.74 -4.15
C TYR A 28 -7.51 10.64 -3.88
N PHE A 29 -7.03 9.45 -3.50
CA PHE A 29 -7.89 8.38 -2.95
C PHE A 29 -8.46 8.70 -1.54
N VAL A 30 -8.45 9.97 -1.15
CA VAL A 30 -8.86 10.46 0.16
C VAL A 30 -9.70 11.73 -0.02
N HIS A 31 -11.03 11.61 0.01
CA HIS A 31 -11.93 12.77 0.11
C HIS A 31 -12.84 12.64 1.34
N HIS A 32 -12.38 13.15 2.48
CA HIS A 32 -13.20 13.38 3.67
C HIS A 32 -12.67 14.63 4.41
N PRO A 33 -13.51 15.38 5.16
CA PRO A 33 -13.11 16.63 5.80
C PRO A 33 -11.91 16.41 6.73
N LYS A 34 -10.99 17.39 6.73
CA LYS A 34 -9.73 17.37 7.51
C LYS A 34 -10.01 16.97 8.96
N ALA A 35 -9.64 15.75 9.35
CA ALA A 35 -9.55 15.41 10.75
C ALA A 35 -8.20 15.94 11.28
N ASN A 36 -8.23 16.53 12.48
CA ASN A 36 -7.13 17.34 12.99
C ASN A 36 -5.91 16.56 13.54
N ASN A 37 -5.75 15.27 13.22
CA ASN A 37 -4.58 14.43 13.60
C ASN A 37 -4.63 13.01 12.98
N ILE A 38 -3.44 12.44 12.71
CA ILE A 38 -3.19 11.11 12.10
C ILE A 38 -3.85 9.97 12.88
N VAL A 39 -3.87 10.05 14.21
CA VAL A 39 -4.46 9.00 15.07
C VAL A 39 -5.98 9.02 15.02
N SER A 40 -6.62 10.20 14.94
CA SER A 40 -8.08 10.26 14.79
C SER A 40 -8.51 9.92 13.36
N GLU A 41 -7.68 10.18 12.36
CA GLU A 41 -7.87 9.61 11.00
C GLU A 41 -7.76 8.08 10.99
N LEU A 42 -6.83 7.49 11.75
CA LEU A 42 -6.69 6.04 11.87
C LEU A 42 -7.78 5.39 12.73
N LEU A 43 -8.29 6.07 13.76
CA LEU A 43 -9.45 5.63 14.54
C LEU A 43 -10.73 5.64 13.70
N ILE A 44 -10.91 6.66 12.84
CA ILE A 44 -12.00 6.70 11.85
C ILE A 44 -11.80 5.60 10.80
N ALA A 45 -10.57 5.34 10.34
CA ALA A 45 -10.28 4.23 9.43
C ALA A 45 -10.52 2.85 10.07
N GLY A 46 -10.28 2.69 11.37
CA GLY A 46 -10.66 1.52 12.16
C GLY A 46 -12.17 1.33 12.26
N TYR A 47 -12.94 2.43 12.31
CA TYR A 47 -14.41 2.41 12.25
C TYR A 47 -14.91 2.08 10.82
N GLN A 48 -14.27 2.61 9.79
CA GLN A 48 -14.58 2.32 8.38
C GLN A 48 -14.16 0.91 7.93
N LYS A 49 -13.25 0.23 8.65
CA LYS A 49 -12.82 -1.16 8.39
C LYS A 49 -13.97 -2.18 8.44
N TRP A 50 -15.13 -1.82 9.01
CA TRP A 50 -16.30 -2.69 9.17
C TRP A 50 -17.47 -2.37 8.22
N THR A 51 -17.34 -1.36 7.35
CA THR A 51 -18.34 -1.02 6.35
C THR A 51 -17.65 -0.78 5.01
N ALA A 52 -17.97 -1.56 3.98
CA ALA A 52 -17.57 -1.21 2.62
C ALA A 52 -18.04 0.22 2.35
N SER A 53 -17.08 1.14 2.23
CA SER A 53 -17.36 2.56 2.13
C SER A 53 -17.72 2.88 0.67
N GLU A 54 -18.95 3.33 0.42
CA GLU A 54 -19.35 3.90 -0.89
C GLU A 54 -18.80 5.33 -1.13
N ASP A 55 -17.64 5.64 -0.56
CA ASP A 55 -16.98 6.93 -0.72
C ASP A 55 -16.58 7.16 -2.19
N ASN A 56 -16.60 8.42 -2.63
CA ASN A 56 -16.29 8.84 -3.98
C ASN A 56 -14.89 8.37 -4.42
N SER A 57 -13.95 8.30 -3.49
CA SER A 57 -12.61 7.76 -3.75
C SER A 57 -12.59 6.25 -4.04
N VAL A 58 -13.48 5.47 -3.43
CA VAL A 58 -13.62 4.02 -3.72
C VAL A 58 -14.26 3.83 -5.09
N LYS A 59 -15.31 4.60 -5.42
CA LYS A 59 -15.94 4.59 -6.75
C LYS A 59 -14.94 4.94 -7.84
N GLN A 60 -14.15 5.99 -7.66
CA GLN A 60 -13.08 6.36 -8.60
C GLN A 60 -12.02 5.26 -8.75
N ALA A 61 -11.62 4.60 -7.65
CA ALA A 61 -10.70 3.47 -7.74
C ALA A 61 -11.29 2.29 -8.52
N ILE A 62 -12.58 1.98 -8.32
CA ILE A 62 -13.31 0.95 -9.07
C ILE A 62 -13.33 1.29 -10.56
N ASP A 63 -13.65 2.53 -10.92
CA ASP A 63 -13.74 2.95 -12.32
C ASP A 63 -12.39 2.81 -13.03
N ILE A 64 -11.30 3.21 -12.38
CA ILE A 64 -9.95 3.07 -12.94
C ILE A 64 -9.54 1.59 -13.07
N LEU A 65 -9.85 0.77 -12.08
CA LEU A 65 -9.59 -0.68 -12.11
C LEU A 65 -10.38 -1.35 -13.25
N LYS A 66 -11.64 -0.99 -13.47
CA LYS A 66 -12.46 -1.51 -14.57
C LYS A 66 -11.96 -1.07 -15.94
N ASP A 67 -11.58 0.20 -16.08
CA ASP A 67 -11.13 0.77 -17.35
C ASP A 67 -9.74 0.28 -17.76
N LYS A 68 -8.80 0.15 -16.81
CA LYS A 68 -7.39 -0.09 -17.11
C LYS A 68 -6.84 -1.43 -16.65
N GLY A 69 -7.54 -2.15 -15.77
CA GLY A 69 -6.98 -3.31 -15.05
C GLY A 69 -6.55 -4.49 -15.92
N ASN A 70 -7.16 -4.65 -17.10
CA ASN A 70 -6.78 -5.63 -18.12
C ASN A 70 -6.40 -4.98 -19.46
N SER A 71 -6.10 -3.68 -19.46
CA SER A 71 -5.64 -3.00 -20.67
C SER A 71 -4.28 -3.55 -21.11
N GLN A 72 -3.95 -3.43 -22.40
CA GLN A 72 -2.65 -3.88 -22.94
C GLN A 72 -1.48 -3.07 -22.37
N GLN A 73 -1.73 -1.80 -22.03
CA GLN A 73 -0.76 -0.94 -21.35
C GLN A 73 -0.51 -1.40 -19.91
N GLY A 74 -1.38 -2.25 -19.35
CA GLY A 74 -1.34 -2.61 -17.95
C GLY A 74 -1.59 -1.43 -17.02
N LEU A 75 -1.83 -1.74 -15.76
CA LEU A 75 -2.15 -0.76 -14.72
C LEU A 75 -1.20 -0.94 -13.55
N TYR A 76 -0.47 0.10 -13.20
CA TYR A 76 0.30 0.16 -11.97
C TYR A 76 -0.34 1.17 -11.02
N LEU A 77 -0.71 0.71 -9.82
CA LEU A 77 -1.27 1.55 -8.76
C LEU A 77 -0.37 1.51 -7.52
N GLY A 78 0.25 2.65 -7.21
CA GLY A 78 0.87 2.89 -5.92
C GLY A 78 -0.14 3.48 -4.95
N SER A 79 -0.21 2.95 -3.73
CA SER A 79 -1.08 3.46 -2.67
C SER A 79 -0.38 3.53 -1.32
N HIS A 80 -0.60 4.61 -0.57
CA HIS A 80 0.02 4.88 0.72
C HIS A 80 -1.01 4.96 1.84
N SER A 81 -0.67 4.45 3.03
CA SER A 81 -1.45 4.66 4.25
C SER A 81 -2.93 4.28 4.06
N ARG A 82 -3.85 5.20 4.31
CA ARG A 82 -5.30 5.05 4.06
C ARG A 82 -5.66 4.81 2.60
N GLY A 83 -4.86 5.27 1.63
CA GLY A 83 -5.08 4.97 0.22
C GLY A 83 -5.10 3.45 -0.06
N THR A 84 -4.36 2.68 0.74
CA THR A 84 -4.39 1.21 0.66
C THR A 84 -5.75 0.63 1.06
N LEU A 85 -6.48 1.27 1.99
CA LEU A 85 -7.86 0.88 2.33
C LEU A 85 -8.82 1.19 1.20
N THR A 86 -8.67 2.32 0.52
CA THR A 86 -9.48 2.68 -0.65
C THR A 86 -9.34 1.62 -1.75
N ILE A 87 -8.10 1.23 -2.08
CA ILE A 87 -7.84 0.18 -3.06
C ILE A 87 -8.37 -1.18 -2.57
N SER A 88 -8.11 -1.54 -1.30
CA SER A 88 -8.61 -2.80 -0.72
C SER A 88 -10.14 -2.90 -0.71
N ASN A 89 -10.84 -1.79 -0.47
CA ASN A 89 -12.30 -1.73 -0.54
C ASN A 89 -12.82 -1.82 -1.98
N ALA A 90 -12.13 -1.21 -2.95
CA ALA A 90 -12.45 -1.36 -4.36
C ALA A 90 -12.32 -2.82 -4.81
N LEU A 91 -11.23 -3.50 -4.43
CA LEU A 91 -11.04 -4.94 -4.68
C LEU A 91 -12.16 -5.77 -4.05
N GLN A 92 -12.50 -5.52 -2.78
CA GLN A 92 -13.60 -6.21 -2.09
C GLN A 92 -14.96 -5.96 -2.73
N THR A 93 -15.17 -4.81 -3.37
CA THR A 93 -16.41 -4.49 -4.09
C THR A 93 -16.49 -5.25 -5.42
N LEU A 94 -15.37 -5.42 -6.12
CA LEU A 94 -15.29 -6.16 -7.38
C LEU A 94 -15.37 -7.69 -7.20
N TYR A 95 -14.84 -8.20 -6.09
CA TYR A 95 -14.66 -9.62 -5.80
C TYR A 95 -15.92 -10.52 -5.93
N PRO A 96 -17.12 -10.14 -5.43
CA PRO A 96 -18.27 -11.05 -5.39
C PRO A 96 -18.85 -11.38 -6.77
N ASP A 97 -18.62 -10.51 -7.76
CA ASP A 97 -19.14 -10.69 -9.12
C ASP A 97 -18.16 -11.50 -9.97
N LYS A 98 -18.56 -12.72 -10.32
CA LYS A 98 -17.77 -13.67 -11.12
C LYS A 98 -17.44 -13.16 -12.52
N GLN A 99 -18.17 -12.17 -13.04
CA GLN A 99 -17.84 -11.54 -14.32
C GLN A 99 -16.55 -10.70 -14.25
N ASN A 100 -16.12 -10.33 -13.04
CA ASN A 100 -14.87 -9.59 -12.82
C ASN A 100 -13.63 -10.49 -12.73
N VAL A 101 -13.77 -11.82 -12.89
CA VAL A 101 -12.60 -12.71 -12.95
C VAL A 101 -11.76 -12.36 -14.18
N GLY A 102 -10.47 -12.12 -13.98
CA GLY A 102 -9.55 -11.68 -15.03
C GLY A 102 -9.63 -10.18 -15.36
N LEU A 103 -10.54 -9.42 -14.73
CA LEU A 103 -10.66 -7.97 -14.90
C LEU A 103 -9.36 -7.23 -14.61
N LEU A 104 -8.52 -7.77 -13.71
CA LEU A 104 -7.29 -7.15 -13.26
C LEU A 104 -6.03 -7.89 -13.72
N ALA A 105 -6.12 -8.74 -14.75
CA ALA A 105 -5.01 -9.63 -15.16
C ALA A 105 -3.70 -8.88 -15.47
N ASN A 106 -3.77 -7.63 -15.95
CA ASN A 106 -2.60 -6.79 -16.25
C ASN A 106 -2.36 -5.69 -15.19
N THR A 107 -2.83 -5.90 -13.95
CA THR A 107 -2.68 -4.95 -12.84
C THR A 107 -1.53 -5.33 -11.92
N THR A 108 -0.71 -4.34 -11.56
CA THR A 108 0.32 -4.39 -10.52
C THR A 108 -0.04 -3.39 -9.43
N LEU A 109 -0.13 -3.85 -8.18
CA LEU A 109 -0.38 -2.98 -7.03
C LEU A 109 0.88 -2.88 -6.16
N LYS A 110 1.16 -1.67 -5.68
CA LYS A 110 2.14 -1.41 -4.63
C LYS A 110 1.46 -0.70 -3.45
N MET A 111 1.60 -1.28 -2.27
CA MET A 111 1.04 -0.75 -1.03
C MET A 111 2.18 -0.36 -0.08
N VAL A 112 2.24 0.91 0.31
CA VAL A 112 3.30 1.44 1.17
C VAL A 112 2.72 1.99 2.48
N GLY A 113 3.32 1.65 3.62
CA GLY A 113 2.74 1.94 4.94
C GLY A 113 1.27 1.54 5.09
N PRO A 114 0.85 0.33 4.66
CA PRO A 114 -0.55 0.01 4.42
C PRO A 114 -1.39 -0.01 5.69
N ALA A 115 -2.49 0.74 5.72
CA ALA A 115 -3.54 0.58 6.74
C ALA A 115 -4.45 -0.63 6.46
N ALA A 116 -4.49 -1.11 5.22
CA ALA A 116 -5.21 -2.32 4.81
C ALA A 116 -4.47 -3.61 5.23
N ASN A 117 -5.20 -4.71 5.37
CA ASN A 117 -4.59 -6.04 5.43
C ASN A 117 -4.20 -6.45 4.00
N VAL A 118 -2.90 -6.41 3.70
CA VAL A 118 -2.37 -6.63 2.35
C VAL A 118 -2.53 -8.08 1.94
N SER A 119 -2.36 -9.05 2.83
CA SER A 119 -2.55 -10.47 2.52
C SER A 119 -3.99 -10.78 2.07
N LYS A 120 -4.99 -10.21 2.75
CA LYS A 120 -6.39 -10.33 2.34
C LYS A 120 -6.63 -9.67 0.98
N ALA A 121 -6.13 -8.44 0.79
CA ALA A 121 -6.26 -7.72 -0.47
C ALA A 121 -5.60 -8.48 -1.64
N ASP A 122 -4.48 -9.14 -1.37
CA ASP A 122 -3.69 -9.88 -2.34
C ASP A 122 -4.33 -11.18 -2.83
N ASN A 123 -5.03 -11.91 -1.95
CA ASN A 123 -5.84 -13.06 -2.35
C ASN A 123 -7.03 -12.64 -3.23
N ILE A 124 -7.68 -11.52 -2.89
CA ILE A 124 -8.75 -10.96 -3.73
C ILE A 124 -8.20 -10.53 -5.09
N LEU A 125 -7.05 -9.86 -5.12
CA LEU A 125 -6.38 -9.49 -6.36
C LEU A 125 -6.05 -10.73 -7.20
N ASN A 126 -5.55 -11.81 -6.59
CA ASN A 126 -5.24 -13.07 -7.28
C ASN A 126 -6.47 -13.62 -8.02
N TYR A 127 -7.62 -13.62 -7.36
CA TYR A 127 -8.89 -14.02 -7.96
C TYR A 127 -9.31 -13.10 -9.12
N LEU A 128 -9.26 -11.77 -8.90
CA LEU A 128 -9.60 -10.78 -9.92
C LEU A 128 -8.59 -10.73 -11.09
N GLN A 129 -7.38 -11.25 -10.89
CA GLN A 129 -6.39 -11.50 -11.94
C GLN A 129 -6.67 -12.79 -12.73
N GLY A 130 -7.65 -13.59 -12.33
CA GLY A 130 -7.98 -14.87 -12.97
C GLY A 130 -7.04 -16.02 -12.59
N LYS A 131 -6.33 -15.92 -11.47
CA LYS A 131 -5.32 -16.90 -11.03
C LYS A 131 -5.83 -17.91 -9.99
N GLY A 132 -7.09 -17.83 -9.61
CA GLY A 132 -7.73 -18.70 -8.62
C GLY A 132 -7.94 -18.04 -7.26
N GLU A 133 -8.55 -18.76 -6.32
CA GLU A 133 -8.84 -18.24 -4.98
C GLU A 133 -7.60 -18.17 -4.08
N ASP A 134 -6.71 -19.17 -4.21
CA ASP A 134 -5.47 -19.24 -3.46
C ASP A 134 -4.28 -18.74 -4.28
N ARG A 135 -3.42 -17.95 -3.64
CA ARG A 135 -2.17 -17.51 -4.26
C ARG A 135 -1.10 -18.59 -4.14
N MET A 136 -0.69 -19.12 -5.29
CA MET A 136 0.33 -20.19 -5.38
C MET A 136 1.72 -19.71 -5.77
N SER A 137 1.85 -18.46 -6.22
CA SER A 137 3.14 -17.87 -6.61
C SER A 137 3.16 -16.35 -6.39
N LYS A 138 4.37 -15.79 -6.41
CA LYS A 138 4.58 -14.34 -6.32
C LYS A 138 4.11 -13.55 -7.55
N GLU A 139 3.80 -14.24 -8.65
CA GLU A 139 3.42 -13.62 -9.91
C GLU A 139 2.16 -12.74 -9.72
N GLY A 140 2.29 -11.43 -9.92
CA GLY A 140 1.20 -10.46 -9.74
C GLY A 140 0.76 -10.25 -8.29
N ALA A 141 1.54 -10.72 -7.31
CA ALA A 141 1.30 -10.43 -5.90
C ALA A 141 1.53 -8.95 -5.59
N ILE A 142 0.82 -8.44 -4.58
CA ILE A 142 0.97 -7.05 -4.14
C ILE A 142 2.39 -6.82 -3.63
N LEU A 143 3.03 -5.78 -4.18
CA LEU A 143 4.31 -5.27 -3.71
C LEU A 143 4.09 -4.48 -2.43
N ILE A 144 4.90 -4.69 -1.41
CA ILE A 144 4.72 -4.05 -0.12
C ILE A 144 5.99 -3.36 0.38
N GLU A 145 5.82 -2.15 0.93
CA GLU A 145 6.83 -1.48 1.72
C GLU A 145 6.23 -1.13 3.08
N ASN A 146 6.73 -1.73 4.15
CA ASN A 146 6.22 -1.52 5.49
C ASN A 146 7.36 -1.51 6.51
N SER A 147 7.37 -0.53 7.40
CA SER A 147 8.39 -0.37 8.43
C SER A 147 7.93 -1.05 9.71
N GLN A 148 8.83 -1.76 10.39
CA GLN A 148 8.57 -2.28 11.73
C GLN A 148 8.25 -1.15 12.72
N HIS A 149 8.77 0.05 12.46
CA HIS A 149 8.56 1.23 13.29
C HIS A 149 7.36 2.06 12.84
N ASP A 150 6.53 1.55 11.94
CA ASP A 150 5.28 2.17 11.53
C ASP A 150 4.10 1.44 12.17
N THR A 151 3.54 2.04 13.21
CA THR A 151 2.40 1.49 13.95
C THR A 151 1.10 1.50 13.15
N VAL A 152 1.03 2.18 12.00
CA VAL A 152 -0.15 2.17 11.12
C VAL A 152 -0.24 0.85 10.34
N GLY A 153 0.89 0.37 9.79
CA GLY A 153 0.92 -0.85 8.99
C GLY A 153 1.24 -2.13 9.76
N SER A 154 1.96 -2.00 10.87
CA SER A 154 2.47 -3.12 11.66
C SER A 154 1.72 -3.37 12.97
N SER A 155 0.67 -2.61 13.28
CA SER A 155 -0.14 -2.84 14.48
C SER A 155 -1.08 -4.02 14.29
N LEU A 156 -1.26 -4.83 15.34
CA LEU A 156 -2.22 -5.94 15.35
C LEU A 156 -3.67 -5.47 15.06
N PHE A 157 -3.98 -4.22 15.41
CA PHE A 157 -5.32 -3.64 15.23
C PHE A 157 -5.52 -3.05 13.81
N ILE A 158 -4.44 -2.70 13.11
CA ILE A 158 -4.46 -1.91 11.87
C ILE A 158 -3.46 -2.51 10.87
N GLY A 159 -3.98 -3.05 9.77
CA GLY A 159 -3.19 -3.77 8.78
C GLY A 159 -2.75 -5.18 9.20
N ASN A 160 -2.05 -5.31 10.32
CA ASN A 160 -1.34 -6.54 10.75
C ASN A 160 -0.42 -7.11 9.66
N ASN A 161 0.33 -6.23 8.99
CA ASN A 161 1.19 -6.62 7.87
C ASN A 161 2.62 -6.91 8.34
N PRO A 162 3.32 -7.87 7.70
CA PRO A 162 4.76 -8.04 7.91
C PRO A 162 5.52 -6.77 7.52
N TYR A 163 6.70 -6.57 8.11
CA TYR A 163 7.58 -5.46 7.77
C TYR A 163 8.63 -5.87 6.75
N THR A 164 8.98 -4.97 5.84
CA THR A 164 10.08 -5.11 4.88
C THR A 164 11.33 -4.33 5.29
N ILE A 165 11.17 -3.34 6.18
CA ILE A 165 12.24 -2.44 6.62
C ILE A 165 12.26 -2.35 8.14
N ASN A 166 13.43 -2.49 8.75
CA ASN A 166 13.68 -2.28 10.18
C ASN A 166 14.87 -1.32 10.38
N LEU A 167 14.74 -0.10 9.87
CA LEU A 167 15.80 0.90 9.90
C LEU A 167 15.48 1.97 10.94
N ASN A 168 16.42 2.16 11.88
CA ASN A 168 16.39 3.19 12.91
C ASN A 168 17.83 3.62 13.23
N THR A 169 18.43 4.38 12.32
CA THR A 169 19.87 4.75 12.43
C THR A 169 20.16 5.63 13.64
N LEU A 170 19.15 6.36 14.11
CA LEU A 170 19.24 7.23 15.30
C LEU A 170 18.90 6.51 16.61
N LYS A 171 18.64 5.19 16.59
CA LYS A 171 18.30 4.38 17.78
C LYS A 171 17.17 5.00 18.63
N LYS A 172 16.18 5.59 17.95
CA LYS A 172 14.99 6.19 18.59
C LYS A 172 14.27 5.14 19.43
N ASN A 173 13.93 5.51 20.66
CA ASN A 173 13.11 4.64 21.53
C ASN A 173 11.65 4.62 21.06
N LYS A 174 10.86 3.66 21.57
CA LYS A 174 9.44 3.47 21.19
C LYS A 174 8.59 4.73 21.36
N TYR A 175 8.86 5.54 22.39
CA TYR A 175 8.12 6.79 22.62
C TYR A 175 8.43 7.84 21.55
N THR A 176 9.71 8.01 21.19
CA THR A 176 10.12 8.91 20.10
C THR A 176 9.56 8.45 18.76
N LEU A 177 9.59 7.15 18.46
CA LEU A 177 9.00 6.59 17.24
C LEU A 177 7.49 6.85 17.16
N LEU A 178 6.76 6.66 18.28
CA LEU A 178 5.33 6.96 18.32
C LEU A 178 5.08 8.47 18.18
N LYS A 179 5.86 9.31 18.86
CA LYS A 179 5.77 10.76 18.76
C LYS A 179 5.96 11.25 17.33
N ASP A 180 6.92 10.67 16.62
CA ASP A 180 7.21 10.96 15.22
C ASP A 180 5.99 10.69 14.32
N ILE A 181 5.31 9.55 14.51
CA ILE A 181 4.09 9.19 13.77
C ILE A 181 2.90 10.12 14.08
N VAL A 182 2.69 10.46 15.35
CA VAL A 182 1.49 11.21 15.79
C VAL A 182 1.66 12.72 15.71
N SER A 183 2.90 13.21 15.74
CA SER A 183 3.21 14.59 15.39
C SER A 183 2.91 14.75 13.90
N ASN A 184 2.10 15.74 13.54
CA ASN A 184 1.72 16.04 12.14
C ASN A 184 2.91 16.56 11.29
N SER A 185 4.11 16.09 11.60
CA SER A 185 5.36 16.43 10.98
C SER A 185 5.65 15.42 9.88
N SER A 186 6.43 15.85 8.88
CA SER A 186 6.97 14.95 7.84
C SER A 186 7.97 13.92 8.39
N LEU A 187 8.16 13.86 9.71
CA LEU A 187 9.24 13.17 10.40
C LEU A 187 8.75 11.83 10.95
N SER A 188 8.42 10.86 10.10
CA SER A 188 8.05 9.53 10.58
C SER A 188 8.43 8.42 9.60
N SER A 189 8.67 7.23 10.15
CA SER A 189 8.79 5.98 9.38
C SER A 189 7.64 5.82 8.39
N HIS A 190 6.42 6.19 8.80
CA HIS A 190 5.21 6.13 8.00
C HIS A 190 5.25 7.01 6.74
N ASN A 191 6.02 8.11 6.76
CA ASN A 191 6.14 9.02 5.63
C ASN A 191 7.38 8.77 4.77
N CYS A 192 8.23 7.83 5.20
CA CYS A 192 9.53 7.56 4.59
C CYS A 192 9.54 6.35 3.65
N TYR A 193 8.39 6.07 3.04
CA TYR A 193 8.24 5.03 2.02
C TYR A 193 8.37 5.54 0.58
N GLY A 194 8.38 4.61 -0.37
CA GLY A 194 8.38 4.89 -1.80
C GLY A 194 9.70 5.51 -2.24
N LEU A 195 9.64 6.66 -2.92
CA LEU A 195 10.85 7.42 -3.25
C LEU A 195 11.49 8.06 -2.00
N GLY A 196 10.75 8.21 -0.89
CA GLY A 196 11.25 8.88 0.30
C GLY A 196 11.58 10.36 0.08
N GLN A 197 12.09 11.00 1.14
CA GLN A 197 12.55 12.40 1.10
C GLN A 197 13.92 12.48 1.77
N LYS A 198 14.71 13.50 1.43
CA LYS A 198 16.01 13.72 2.08
C LYS A 198 15.89 13.87 3.61
N GLN A 199 14.75 14.37 4.07
CA GLN A 199 14.44 14.45 5.49
C GLN A 199 14.45 13.08 6.19
N CYS A 200 14.06 12.01 5.50
CA CYS A 200 14.05 10.64 6.05
C CYS A 200 15.44 10.12 6.43
N GLU A 201 16.50 10.64 5.80
CA GLU A 201 17.88 10.36 6.18
C GLU A 201 18.21 11.01 7.52
N PHE A 202 17.90 12.30 7.66
CA PHE A 202 18.10 13.05 8.91
C PHE A 202 17.24 12.53 10.06
N ASP A 203 16.07 11.98 9.76
CA ASP A 203 15.17 11.39 10.76
C ASP A 203 15.55 9.96 11.13
N GLY A 204 16.50 9.36 10.41
CA GLY A 204 17.03 8.03 10.66
C GLY A 204 16.17 6.87 10.18
N TYR A 205 15.25 7.14 9.26
CA TYR A 205 14.35 6.15 8.64
C TYR A 205 14.81 5.70 7.24
N ARG A 206 15.83 6.35 6.66
CA ARG A 206 16.53 5.95 5.43
C ARG A 206 18.04 6.15 5.56
N THR A 207 18.81 5.45 4.73
CA THR A 207 20.24 5.74 4.52
C THR A 207 20.42 6.64 3.30
N ASN A 208 21.58 7.27 3.16
CA ASN A 208 21.93 8.06 1.98
C ASN A 208 21.84 7.24 0.68
N LYS A 209 22.18 5.94 0.75
CA LYS A 209 22.13 4.99 -0.38
C LYS A 209 20.70 4.64 -0.79
N ASP A 210 19.73 4.80 0.11
CA ASP A 210 18.33 4.39 -0.02
C ASP A 210 17.38 5.57 -0.23
N ASN A 211 17.92 6.78 -0.26
CA ASN A 211 17.19 8.03 -0.38
C ASN A 211 16.87 8.31 -1.85
N ARG A 212 15.62 8.69 -2.17
CA ARG A 212 15.14 8.89 -3.56
C ARG A 212 15.16 7.64 -4.43
N ILE A 213 15.42 6.48 -3.83
CA ILE A 213 15.33 5.18 -4.48
C ILE A 213 14.10 4.47 -3.95
N MET A 214 13.29 3.97 -4.87
CA MET A 214 12.19 3.08 -4.51
C MET A 214 12.79 1.77 -4.02
N GLN A 215 12.50 1.39 -2.78
CA GLN A 215 13.07 0.16 -2.20
C GLN A 215 12.66 -1.06 -3.04
N PRO A 216 13.59 -2.00 -3.32
CA PRO A 216 13.32 -3.20 -4.11
C PRO A 216 12.16 -4.02 -3.55
N GLU A 217 11.41 -4.61 -4.49
CA GLU A 217 10.02 -5.01 -4.30
C GLU A 217 9.89 -6.42 -3.71
N LYS A 218 9.77 -6.53 -2.38
CA LYS A 218 9.24 -7.75 -1.77
C LYS A 218 7.73 -7.82 -2.02
N THR A 219 7.25 -8.99 -2.39
CA THR A 219 5.82 -9.27 -2.45
C THR A 219 5.29 -9.71 -1.09
N ILE A 220 4.01 -9.45 -0.83
CA ILE A 220 3.35 -9.97 0.37
C ILE A 220 3.35 -11.50 0.42
N PHE A 221 3.32 -12.17 -0.75
CA PHE A 221 3.46 -13.62 -0.86
C PHE A 221 4.81 -14.12 -0.30
N GLU A 222 5.92 -13.49 -0.70
CA GLU A 222 7.25 -13.83 -0.18
C GLU A 222 7.32 -13.64 1.33
N LEU A 223 6.76 -12.54 1.87
CA LEU A 223 6.76 -12.27 3.31
C LEU A 223 5.90 -13.25 4.12
N ASN A 224 4.74 -13.64 3.61
CA ASN A 224 3.86 -14.60 4.28
C ASN A 224 4.54 -15.97 4.38
N ASN A 225 5.23 -16.41 3.31
CA ASN A 225 5.96 -17.67 3.31
C ASN A 225 7.20 -17.63 4.22
N GLU A 226 7.94 -16.51 4.26
CA GLU A 226 9.04 -16.30 5.22
C GLU A 226 8.54 -16.39 6.67
N THR A 227 7.39 -15.77 6.98
CA THR A 227 6.79 -15.77 8.33
C THR A 227 6.36 -17.16 8.75
N GLN A 228 5.64 -17.90 7.89
CA GLN A 228 5.22 -19.27 8.16
C GLN A 228 6.41 -20.19 8.42
N ARG A 229 7.51 -20.03 7.66
CA ARG A 229 8.72 -20.83 7.88
C ARG A 229 9.31 -20.61 9.27
N ILE A 230 9.37 -19.37 9.73
CA ILE A 230 9.88 -19.01 11.07
C ILE A 230 8.98 -19.56 12.18
N GLU A 231 7.66 -19.55 12.00
CA GLU A 231 6.71 -20.12 12.98
C GLU A 231 6.81 -21.65 13.08
N HIS A 232 7.17 -22.35 12.00
CA HIS A 232 7.37 -23.80 12.02
C HIS A 232 8.74 -24.24 12.57
N GLU A 233 9.71 -23.33 12.65
CA GLU A 233 11.06 -23.58 13.16
C GLU A 233 11.22 -23.31 14.67
N ASN A 234 10.22 -22.73 15.34
CA ASN A 234 10.20 -22.41 16.78
C ASN A 234 9.12 -23.19 17.56
#